data_AF-A0A1N6F549-F1
#
_entry.id   AF-A0A1N6F549-F1
#
_cell.length_a   1.000
_cell.length_b   1.000
_cell.length_c   1.000
_cell.angle_alpha   90.00
_cell.angle_beta   90.00
_cell.angle_gamma   90.00
#
_symmetry.space_group_name_H-M   'P 1'
#
loop_
_entity.id
_entity.type
_entity.pdbx_description
1 polymer ?
#
loop_
_entity_poly.entity_id
_entity_poly.type
_entity_poly.pdbx_seq_one_letter_code
_entity_poly.pdbx_strand_id
1 'polypeptide(L)'
;MKELILLLATIVNEIHDVLNRIFGSSMTDKDLHFWVIGTIGIILFLVVYVVFKIIEKWKFSATILSFIFTFTMLTVLVFAIEIQQAITNRGNMEFADAVMGLWGFIVIFSIYALIMGIIYSIYSRTKKKKKKGAPDLIEDKSDVLPDIEKETAVYRSQMKKTNKFRK
;
A
#
# COMPACT_ATOMS: atom_id res chain seq x y z
N MET A 1 19.94 10.61 15.96
CA MET A 1 19.47 10.48 14.56
C MET A 1 20.59 10.72 13.55
N LYS A 2 21.46 11.72 13.75
CA LYS A 2 22.56 12.06 12.83
C LYS A 2 23.47 10.90 12.47
N GLU A 3 23.89 10.11 13.45
CA GLU A 3 24.73 8.93 13.23
C GLU A 3 24.04 7.86 12.38
N LEU A 4 22.73 7.64 12.60
CA LEU A 4 21.94 6.71 11.80
C LEU A 4 21.80 7.20 10.35
N ILE A 5 21.53 8.50 10.14
CA ILE A 5 21.49 9.07 8.79
C ILE A 5 22.86 8.98 8.12
N LEU A 6 23.95 9.25 8.84
CA LEU A 6 25.30 9.14 8.31
C LEU A 6 25.63 7.68 7.95
N LEU A 7 25.28 6.72 8.81
CA LEU A 7 25.44 5.29 8.55
C LEU A 7 24.67 4.88 7.29
N LEU A 8 23.40 5.28 7.18
CA LEU A 8 22.57 5.00 6.01
C LEU A 8 23.16 5.64 4.75
N ALA A 9 23.62 6.89 4.82
CA ALA A 9 24.26 7.58 3.71
C ALA A 9 25.57 6.88 3.29
N THR A 10 26.39 6.43 4.24
CA THR A 10 27.60 5.64 3.95
C THR A 10 27.23 4.33 3.26
N ILE A 11 26.25 3.59 3.76
CA ILE A 11 25.79 2.34 3.14
C ILE A 11 25.31 2.59 1.70
N VAL A 12 24.52 3.65 1.48
CA VAL A 12 24.03 4.02 0.14
C VAL A 12 25.18 4.37 -0.79
N ASN A 13 26.18 5.12 -0.31
CA ASN A 13 27.37 5.46 -1.09
C ASN A 13 28.20 4.24 -1.45
N GLU A 14 28.40 3.30 -0.52
CA GLU A 14 29.11 2.04 -0.79
C GLU A 14 28.38 1.20 -1.84
N ILE A 15 27.05 1.11 -1.74
CA ILE A 15 26.22 0.43 -2.75
C ILE A 15 26.38 1.12 -4.11
N HIS A 16 26.35 2.45 -4.15
CA HIS A 16 26.55 3.23 -5.38
C HIS A 16 27.90 2.93 -6.04
N ASP A 17 28.97 2.89 -5.25
CA ASP A 17 30.32 2.62 -5.74
C ASP A 17 30.49 1.17 -6.23
N VAL A 18 29.86 0.19 -5.56
CA VAL A 18 29.84 -1.20 -6.02
C VAL A 18 29.10 -1.33 -7.35
N LEU A 19 27.94 -0.67 -7.49
CA LEU A 19 27.19 -0.70 -8.74
C LEU A 19 27.98 -0.06 -9.89
N ASN A 20 28.64 1.08 -9.65
CA ASN A 20 29.50 1.72 -10.64
C ASN A 20 30.63 0.80 -11.12
N ARG A 21 31.19 -0.03 -10.24
CA ARG A 21 32.20 -1.04 -10.63
C ARG A 21 31.62 -2.17 -11.47
N ILE A 22 30.38 -2.58 -11.23
CA ILE A 22 29.72 -3.68 -11.95
C ILE A 22 29.24 -3.24 -13.34
N PHE A 23 28.64 -2.06 -13.46
CA PHE A 23 28.09 -1.55 -14.72
C PHE A 23 29.13 -0.90 -15.64
N GLY A 24 30.36 -0.71 -15.15
CA GLY A 24 31.43 -0.04 -15.88
C GLY A 24 31.30 1.49 -15.80
N SER A 25 32.44 2.17 -15.78
CA SER A 25 32.58 3.63 -15.61
C SER A 25 32.10 4.47 -16.80
N SER A 26 31.15 3.98 -17.60
CA SER A 26 30.62 4.65 -18.80
C SER A 26 29.17 5.14 -18.66
N MET A 27 28.49 4.88 -17.54
CA MET A 27 27.15 5.40 -17.27
C MET A 27 27.20 6.69 -16.45
N THR A 28 26.35 7.66 -16.78
CA THR A 28 26.18 8.84 -15.95
C THR A 28 25.35 8.51 -14.70
N ASP A 29 25.49 9.28 -13.62
CA ASP A 29 24.69 9.09 -12.39
C ASP A 29 23.17 9.06 -12.67
N LYS A 30 22.72 9.80 -13.70
CA LYS A 30 21.31 9.81 -14.14
C LYS A 30 20.89 8.49 -14.76
N ASP A 31 21.74 7.92 -15.62
CA ASP A 31 21.48 6.64 -16.27
C ASP A 31 21.48 5.52 -15.24
N LEU A 32 22.42 5.56 -14.29
CA LEU A 32 22.46 4.61 -13.20
C LEU A 32 21.21 4.70 -12.32
N HIS A 33 20.80 5.90 -11.91
CA HIS A 33 19.57 6.08 -11.14
C HIS A 33 18.34 5.57 -11.88
N PHE A 34 18.23 5.79 -13.19
CA PHE A 34 17.12 5.27 -13.99
C PHE A 34 17.01 3.74 -13.88
N TRP A 35 18.11 3.03 -14.14
CA TRP A 35 18.11 1.56 -14.12
C TRP A 35 17.97 0.99 -12.71
N VAL A 36 18.66 1.57 -11.73
CA VAL A 36 18.65 1.11 -10.34
C VAL A 36 17.27 1.32 -9.71
N ILE A 37 16.76 2.56 -9.76
CA ILE A 37 15.45 2.87 -9.18
C ILE A 37 14.33 2.19 -9.95
N GLY A 38 14.42 2.11 -11.28
CA GLY A 38 13.43 1.39 -12.10
C GLY A 38 13.37 -0.10 -11.75
N THR A 39 14.52 -0.77 -11.64
CA THR A 39 14.59 -2.21 -11.34
C THR A 39 14.16 -2.50 -9.90
N ILE A 40 14.69 -1.76 -8.93
CA ILE A 40 14.30 -1.88 -7.52
C ILE A 40 12.80 -1.58 -7.37
N GLY A 41 12.28 -0.58 -8.09
CA GLY A 41 10.88 -0.20 -8.07
C GLY A 41 9.95 -1.32 -8.54
N ILE A 42 10.28 -2.01 -9.63
CA ILE A 42 9.48 -3.16 -10.11
C ILE A 42 9.57 -4.35 -9.17
N ILE A 43 10.75 -4.65 -8.64
CA ILE A 43 10.90 -5.74 -7.66
C ILE A 43 10.06 -5.44 -6.41
N LEU A 44 10.16 -4.21 -5.88
CA LEU A 44 9.41 -3.78 -4.71
C LEU A 44 7.89 -3.80 -4.99
N PHE A 45 7.47 -3.33 -6.17
CA PHE A 45 6.07 -3.39 -6.59
C PHE A 45 5.54 -4.82 -6.58
N LEU A 46 6.28 -5.79 -7.11
CA LEU A 46 5.87 -7.20 -7.12
C LEU A 46 5.74 -7.76 -5.70
N VAL A 47 6.68 -7.44 -4.81
CA VAL A 47 6.62 -7.85 -3.40
C VAL A 47 5.39 -7.25 -2.72
N VAL A 48 5.19 -5.94 -2.84
CA VAL A 48 4.05 -5.22 -2.26
C VAL A 48 2.73 -5.75 -2.82
N TYR A 49 2.66 -6.00 -4.13
CA TYR A 49 1.49 -6.56 -4.79
C TYR A 49 1.12 -7.94 -4.23
N VAL A 50 2.10 -8.83 -4.04
CA VAL A 50 1.87 -10.15 -3.43
C VAL A 50 1.36 -9.99 -2.00
N VAL A 51 1.97 -9.11 -1.20
CA VAL A 51 1.53 -8.81 0.16
C VAL A 51 0.09 -8.30 0.19
N PHE A 52 -0.28 -7.39 -0.71
CA PHE A 52 -1.64 -6.85 -0.79
C PHE A 52 -2.64 -7.95 -1.11
N LYS A 53 -2.32 -8.84 -2.07
CA LYS A 53 -3.17 -9.99 -2.42
C LYS A 53 -3.37 -10.96 -1.26
N ILE A 54 -2.40 -11.07 -0.35
CA ILE A 54 -2.54 -11.86 0.87
C ILE A 54 -3.48 -11.15 1.86
N ILE A 55 -3.28 -9.84 2.06
CA ILE A 55 -4.08 -9.03 2.99
C ILE A 55 -5.54 -8.92 2.53
N GLU A 56 -5.79 -8.82 1.22
CA GLU A 56 -7.14 -8.73 0.61
C GLU A 56 -8.07 -9.88 1.01
N LYS A 57 -7.51 -11.06 1.33
CA LYS A 57 -8.28 -12.22 1.79
C LYS A 57 -8.79 -12.08 3.22
N TRP A 58 -8.29 -11.10 3.98
CA TRP A 58 -8.67 -10.90 5.37
C TRP A 58 -9.91 -10.00 5.47
N LYS A 59 -10.73 -10.25 6.48
CA LYS A 59 -12.01 -9.57 6.68
C LYS A 59 -11.92 -8.05 6.82
N PHE A 60 -10.80 -7.56 7.34
CA PHE A 60 -10.53 -6.14 7.56
C PHE A 60 -9.43 -5.62 6.62
N SER A 61 -9.29 -6.23 5.43
CA SER A 61 -8.25 -5.92 4.46
C SER A 61 -8.12 -4.43 4.16
N ALA A 62 -9.23 -3.76 3.88
CA ALA A 62 -9.26 -2.33 3.60
C ALA A 62 -8.70 -1.50 4.77
N THR A 63 -9.12 -1.78 6.01
CA THR A 63 -8.64 -1.07 7.21
C THR A 63 -7.16 -1.30 7.45
N ILE A 64 -6.68 -2.54 7.26
CA ILE A 64 -5.27 -2.89 7.42
C ILE A 64 -4.42 -2.19 6.35
N LEU A 65 -4.89 -2.19 5.10
CA LEU A 65 -4.20 -1.54 3.99
C LEU A 65 -4.12 -0.02 4.21
N SER A 66 -5.22 0.61 4.61
CA SER A 66 -5.24 2.03 4.98
C SER A 66 -4.29 2.33 6.13
N PHE A 67 -4.26 1.49 7.18
CA PHE A 67 -3.33 1.65 8.30
C PHE A 67 -1.87 1.60 7.85
N ILE A 68 -1.49 0.57 7.09
CA ILE A 68 -0.10 0.40 6.60
C ILE A 68 0.30 1.59 5.73
N PHE A 69 -0.56 1.99 4.80
CA PHE A 69 -0.29 3.11 3.90
C PHE A 69 -0.14 4.43 4.68
N THR A 70 -1.07 4.75 5.58
CA THR A 70 -0.98 5.95 6.41
C THR A 70 0.24 5.92 7.33
N PHE A 71 0.54 4.79 7.98
CA PHE A 71 1.71 4.64 8.84
C PHE A 71 3.02 4.86 8.07
N THR A 72 3.12 4.31 6.86
CA THR A 72 4.29 4.50 5.98
C THR A 72 4.44 5.96 5.58
N MET A 73 3.34 6.62 5.18
CA MET A 73 3.35 8.04 4.83
C MET A 73 3.74 8.93 6.01
N LEU A 74 3.21 8.64 7.21
CA LEU A 74 3.57 9.36 8.43
C LEU A 74 5.03 9.16 8.80
N THR A 75 5.58 7.95 8.60
CA THR A 75 7.01 7.68 8.82
C THR A 75 7.87 8.58 7.95
N VAL A 76 7.59 8.65 6.65
CA VAL A 76 8.31 9.54 5.72
C VAL A 76 8.13 11.00 6.13
N LEU A 77 6.91 11.42 6.48
CA LEU A 77 6.61 12.80 6.86
C LEU A 77 7.36 13.23 8.12
N VAL A 78 7.33 12.40 9.17
CA VAL A 78 7.99 12.69 10.44
C VAL A 78 9.49 12.80 10.23
N PHE A 79 10.13 11.86 9.52
CA PHE A 79 11.56 11.98 9.20
C PHE A 79 11.87 13.24 8.37
N ALA A 80 11.00 13.61 7.42
CA ALA A 80 11.20 14.81 6.62
C ALA A 80 11.15 16.09 7.49
N ILE A 81 10.23 16.15 8.46
CA ILE A 81 10.13 17.28 9.41
C ILE A 81 11.39 17.35 10.28
N GLU A 82 11.83 16.22 10.84
CA GLU A 82 13.02 16.15 11.71
C GLU A 82 14.30 16.56 10.97
N ILE A 83 14.49 16.08 9.74
CA ILE A 83 15.62 16.47 8.88
C ILE A 83 15.56 17.98 8.59
N GLN A 84 14.38 18.52 8.28
CA GLN A 84 14.23 19.94 8.02
C GLN A 84 14.50 20.81 9.26
N GLN A 85 14.07 20.38 10.44
CA GLN A 85 14.36 21.07 11.70
C GLN A 85 15.85 21.09 12.01
N ALA A 86 16.55 19.98 11.72
CA ALA A 86 18.00 19.87 11.86
C ALA A 86 18.75 20.85 10.94
N ILE A 87 18.34 20.95 9.67
CA ILE A 87 18.97 21.84 8.69
C ILE A 87 18.70 23.31 9.02
N THR A 88 17.50 23.62 9.53
CA THR A 88 17.08 25.00 9.83
C THR A 88 17.46 25.47 11.24
N ASN A 89 18.14 24.65 12.03
CA ASN A 89 18.50 24.91 13.44
C ASN A 89 17.27 25.30 14.31
N ARG A 90 16.08 24.81 13.98
CA ARG A 90 14.84 25.09 14.73
C ARG A 90 14.53 24.02 15.80
N GLY A 91 15.34 22.98 15.86
CA GLY A 91 15.22 21.89 16.83
C GLY A 91 16.47 21.00 16.77
N ASN A 92 16.62 20.12 17.76
CA ASN A 92 17.63 19.07 17.73
C ASN A 92 17.08 17.89 16.92
N MET A 93 17.91 17.21 16.14
CA MET A 93 17.47 16.08 15.31
C MET A 93 17.39 14.80 16.15
N GLU A 94 16.30 14.64 16.88
CA GLU A 94 16.13 13.57 17.86
C GLU A 94 15.31 12.41 17.32
N PHE A 95 15.90 11.21 17.35
CA PHE A 95 15.18 10.01 16.91
C PHE A 95 13.96 9.73 17.79
N ALA A 96 14.03 10.16 19.06
CA ALA A 96 12.92 10.05 19.99
C ALA A 96 11.70 10.86 19.51
N ASP A 97 11.89 12.07 18.97
CA ASP A 97 10.80 12.90 18.48
C ASP A 97 10.09 12.24 17.29
N ALA A 98 10.87 11.63 16.38
CA ALA A 98 10.32 10.85 15.29
C ALA A 98 9.48 9.65 15.77
N VAL A 99 10.02 8.90 16.74
CA VAL A 99 9.32 7.75 17.34
C VAL A 99 8.06 8.20 18.07
N MET A 100 8.10 9.30 18.81
CA MET A 100 6.94 9.84 19.53
C MET A 100 5.84 10.31 18.57
N GLY A 101 6.20 10.93 17.45
CA GLY A 101 5.25 11.29 16.39
C GLY A 101 4.51 10.06 15.83
N LEU A 102 5.24 8.98 15.55
CA LEU A 102 4.64 7.71 15.11
C LEU A 102 3.83 7.02 16.21
N TRP A 103 4.29 7.11 17.46
CA TRP A 103 3.59 6.54 18.61
C TRP A 103 2.23 7.20 18.83
N GLY A 104 2.15 8.52 18.65
CA GLY A 104 0.89 9.26 18.71
C GLY A 104 -0.16 8.70 17.74
N PHE A 105 0.24 8.40 16.50
CA PHE A 105 -0.65 7.76 15.54
C PHE A 105 -1.10 6.35 15.99
N ILE A 106 -0.18 5.52 16.48
CA ILE A 106 -0.51 4.17 16.96
C ILE A 106 -1.52 4.21 18.11
N VAL A 107 -1.33 5.10 19.08
CA VAL A 107 -2.22 5.24 20.24
C VAL A 107 -3.61 5.70 19.81
N ILE A 108 -3.71 6.76 19.00
CA ILE A 108 -5.00 7.28 18.52
C ILE A 108 -5.71 6.25 17.64
N PHE A 109 -4.99 5.58 16.75
CA PHE A 109 -5.55 4.50 15.93
C PHE A 109 -6.06 3.34 16.79
N SER A 110 -5.35 2.98 17.87
CA SER A 110 -5.78 1.93 18.79
C SER A 110 -7.10 2.27 19.47
N ILE A 111 -7.31 3.53 19.86
CA ILE A 111 -8.60 4.01 20.40
C ILE A 111 -9.71 3.87 19.35
N TYR A 112 -9.46 4.30 18.11
CA TYR A 112 -10.39 4.12 16.99
C TYR A 112 -10.74 2.65 16.77
N ALA A 113 -9.73 1.77 16.72
CA ALA A 113 -9.91 0.34 16.51
C ALA A 113 -10.73 -0.32 17.63
N LEU A 114 -10.52 0.09 18.88
CA LEU A 114 -11.33 -0.36 20.02
C LEU A 114 -12.80 0.04 19.87
N ILE A 115 -13.08 1.31 19.55
CA ILE A 115 -14.45 1.82 19.36
C ILE A 115 -15.15 1.05 18.22
N MET A 116 -14.50 0.91 17.06
CA MET A 116 -15.06 0.18 15.93
C MET A 116 -15.25 -1.31 16.23
N GLY A 117 -14.32 -1.92 16.98
CA GLY A 117 -14.45 -3.30 17.45
C GLY A 117 -15.68 -3.51 18.33
N ILE A 118 -15.96 -2.58 19.24
CA ILE A 118 -17.15 -2.61 20.10
C ILE A 118 -18.43 -2.49 19.28
N ILE A 119 -18.51 -1.49 18.38
CA ILE A 119 -19.68 -1.28 17.49
C ILE A 119 -19.95 -2.53 16.64
N TYR A 120 -18.90 -3.09 16.04
CA TYR A 120 -19.00 -4.30 15.23
C TYR A 120 -19.49 -5.50 16.05
N SER A 121 -19.00 -5.66 17.28
CA SER A 121 -19.41 -6.72 18.20
C SER A 121 -20.90 -6.62 18.56
N ILE A 122 -21.40 -5.42 18.85
CA ILE A 122 -22.83 -5.17 19.15
C ILE A 122 -23.69 -5.50 17.93
N TYR A 123 -23.33 -4.98 16.75
CA TYR A 123 -24.07 -5.22 15.50
C TYR A 123 -24.10 -6.72 15.11
N SER A 124 -23.00 -7.44 15.29
CA SER A 124 -22.93 -8.87 15.00
C SER A 124 -23.85 -9.69 15.90
N ARG A 125 -24.01 -9.29 17.17
CA ARG A 125 -24.90 -9.96 18.13
C ARG A 125 -26.39 -9.75 17.81
N THR A 126 -26.79 -8.57 17.34
CA THR A 126 -28.19 -8.28 16.97
C THR A 126 -28.62 -9.01 15.69
N LYS A 127 -27.72 -9.16 14.71
CA LYS A 127 -28.00 -9.89 13.46
C LYS A 127 -28.14 -11.41 13.67
N LYS A 128 -27.36 -12.01 14.59
CA LYS A 128 -27.49 -13.43 14.95
C LYS A 128 -28.82 -13.76 15.63
N LYS A 129 -29.46 -12.81 16.33
CA LYS A 129 -30.82 -13.01 16.88
C LYS A 129 -31.90 -13.09 15.79
N LYS A 130 -31.78 -12.30 14.71
CA LYS A 130 -32.73 -12.35 13.57
C LYS A 130 -32.62 -13.64 12.74
N LYS A 131 -31.43 -14.23 12.62
CA LYS A 131 -31.21 -15.44 11.82
C LYS A 131 -31.62 -16.76 12.51
N LYS A 132 -31.96 -16.73 13.80
CA LYS A 132 -32.51 -17.89 14.54
C LYS A 132 -34.03 -18.03 14.41
N GLY A 133 -34.70 -17.16 13.64
CA GLY A 133 -36.16 -17.15 13.47
C GLY A 133 -36.66 -17.30 12.02
N ALA A 134 -35.82 -17.73 11.08
CA ALA A 134 -36.23 -17.97 9.70
C ALA A 134 -35.87 -19.41 9.30
N PRO A 135 -36.85 -20.27 8.96
CA PRO A 135 -36.58 -21.60 8.42
C PRO A 135 -35.92 -21.50 7.06
N ASP A 136 -35.09 -22.50 6.77
CA ASP A 136 -34.35 -22.73 5.54
C ASP A 136 -35.29 -22.69 4.32
N LEU A 137 -35.09 -21.71 3.44
CA LEU A 137 -35.64 -21.74 2.08
C LEU A 137 -34.47 -21.58 1.12
N ILE A 138 -34.27 -22.66 0.38
CA ILE A 138 -33.32 -22.84 -0.72
C ILE A 138 -33.43 -21.64 -1.68
N GLU A 139 -32.32 -20.96 -1.92
CA GLU A 139 -32.16 -20.15 -3.13
C GLU A 139 -30.73 -20.28 -3.63
N ASP A 140 -30.62 -21.09 -4.67
CA ASP A 140 -29.53 -21.14 -5.64
C ASP A 140 -29.22 -19.72 -6.13
N LYS A 141 -27.96 -19.32 -6.05
CA LYS A 141 -27.44 -18.06 -6.59
C LYS A 141 -26.09 -18.30 -7.27
N SER A 142 -26.14 -19.03 -8.39
CA SER A 142 -25.51 -18.50 -9.60
C SER A 142 -26.03 -17.07 -9.83
N ASP A 143 -25.17 -16.15 -10.27
CA ASP A 143 -25.47 -14.76 -10.67
C ASP A 143 -25.00 -13.68 -9.69
N VAL A 144 -23.69 -13.51 -9.61
CA VAL A 144 -23.11 -12.17 -9.42
C VAL A 144 -21.89 -12.03 -10.33
N LEU A 145 -22.10 -11.93 -11.64
CA LEU A 145 -21.28 -11.10 -12.56
C LEU A 145 -21.96 -11.03 -13.96
N PRO A 146 -23.11 -10.34 -14.13
CA PRO A 146 -23.82 -10.30 -15.42
C PRO A 146 -23.37 -9.17 -16.37
N ASP A 147 -22.60 -8.18 -15.89
CA ASP A 147 -22.44 -6.92 -16.65
C ASP A 147 -21.20 -6.89 -17.55
N ILE A 148 -20.10 -7.55 -17.19
CA ILE A 148 -18.86 -7.50 -17.99
C ILE A 148 -18.96 -8.35 -19.25
N GLU A 149 -19.68 -9.47 -19.20
CA GLU A 149 -19.81 -10.39 -20.33
C GLU A 149 -20.78 -9.87 -21.40
N LYS A 150 -21.85 -9.18 -20.99
CA LYS A 150 -22.79 -8.54 -21.92
C LYS A 150 -22.13 -7.40 -22.69
N GLU A 151 -21.32 -6.58 -22.03
CA GLU A 151 -20.60 -5.47 -22.67
C GLU A 151 -19.54 -5.97 -23.68
N THR A 152 -18.79 -7.02 -23.33
CA THR A 152 -17.82 -7.64 -24.24
C THR A 152 -18.47 -8.41 -25.40
N ALA A 153 -19.68 -8.95 -25.22
CA ALA A 153 -20.45 -9.58 -26.30
C ALA A 153 -20.98 -8.53 -27.30
N VAL A 154 -21.49 -7.40 -26.81
CA VAL A 154 -21.96 -6.29 -27.66
C VAL A 154 -20.81 -5.71 -28.48
N TYR A 155 -19.65 -5.44 -27.87
CA TYR A 155 -18.47 -4.92 -28.59
C TYR A 155 -17.98 -5.88 -29.69
N ARG A 156 -17.92 -7.19 -29.40
CA ARG A 156 -17.56 -8.21 -30.40
C ARG A 156 -18.53 -8.28 -31.58
N SER A 157 -19.83 -8.10 -31.32
CA SER A 157 -20.85 -8.09 -32.38
C SER A 157 -20.73 -6.86 -33.30
N GLN A 158 -20.38 -5.69 -32.73
CA GLN A 158 -20.21 -4.46 -33.50
C GLN A 158 -18.97 -4.53 -34.40
N MET A 159 -17.85 -5.05 -33.91
CA MET A 159 -16.61 -5.24 -34.68
C MET A 159 -16.77 -6.23 -35.83
N LYS A 160 -17.59 -7.27 -35.68
CA LYS A 160 -17.90 -8.21 -36.78
C LYS A 160 -18.76 -7.56 -37.87
N LYS A 161 -19.61 -6.59 -37.54
CA LYS A 161 -20.43 -5.88 -38.53
C LYS A 161 -19.62 -4.86 -39.33
N THR A 162 -18.71 -4.11 -38.69
CA THR A 162 -17.88 -3.11 -39.38
C THR A 162 -16.86 -3.72 -40.35
N ASN A 163 -16.31 -4.91 -40.06
CA ASN A 163 -15.39 -5.59 -40.98
C ASN A 163 -16.07 -6.32 -42.15
N LYS A 164 -17.42 -6.46 -42.15
CA LYS A 164 -18.16 -7.09 -43.26
C LYS A 164 -18.50 -6.10 -44.39
N PHE A 165 -18.40 -4.79 -44.15
CA PHE A 165 -18.68 -3.75 -45.14
C PHE A 165 -17.42 -3.14 -45.78
N ARG A 166 -16.25 -3.75 -45.57
CA ARG A 166 -14.95 -3.22 -46.03
C ARG A 166 -14.16 -4.20 -46.91
N LYS A 167 -14.86 -5.10 -47.61
CA LYS A 167 -14.34 -5.89 -48.73
C LYS A 167 -15.19 -5.67 -49.96
#